data_AF-A0A9K3D844-F1
#
_entry.id   AF-A0A9K3D844-F1
#
_cell.length_a   1.000
_cell.length_b   1.000
_cell.length_c   1.000
_cell.angle_alpha   90.00
_cell.angle_beta   90.00
_cell.angle_gamma   90.00
#
_symmetry.space_group_name_H-M   'P 1'
#
loop_
_entity.id
_entity.type
_entity.pdbx_description
1 polymer ?
#
loop_
_entity_poly.entity_id
_entity_poly.type
_entity_poly.pdbx_seq_one_letter_code
_entity_poly.pdbx_strand_id
1 'polypeptide(L)'
;MWGSVRNGEEKWIFPYQDLADVAFNSAIEYEMCALATKALPLLHAIPPESKAYTHARRLLDLLNLFSPVPATHVPANSLLREFLGGGTLHDN
;
A
#
# COMPACT_ATOMS: atom_id res chain seq x y z
N MET A 1 -0.98 -0.73 17.58
CA MET A 1 -2.00 -1.23 16.62
C MET A 1 -1.42 -2.36 15.76
N TRP A 2 -0.38 -2.12 14.95
CA TRP A 2 0.20 -3.15 14.06
C TRP A 2 0.68 -4.45 14.73
N GLY A 3 1.32 -4.37 15.91
CA GLY A 3 1.79 -5.58 16.62
C GLY A 3 0.64 -6.55 17.01
N SER A 4 -0.55 -6.02 17.29
CA SER A 4 -1.72 -6.87 17.58
C SER A 4 -2.24 -7.55 16.32
N VAL A 5 -2.16 -6.88 15.17
CA VAL A 5 -2.54 -7.45 13.87
C VAL A 5 -1.62 -8.63 13.56
N ARG A 6 -0.29 -8.41 13.59
CA ARG A 6 0.71 -9.46 13.37
C ARG A 6 0.54 -10.65 14.29
N ASN A 7 0.34 -10.43 15.59
CA ASN A 7 0.11 -11.54 16.53
C ASN A 7 -1.16 -12.33 16.19
N GLY A 8 -2.19 -11.65 15.67
CA GLY A 8 -3.39 -12.30 15.16
C GLY A 8 -3.12 -13.15 13.93
N GLU A 9 -2.39 -12.60 12.94
CA GLU A 9 -2.00 -13.31 11.71
C GLU A 9 -1.16 -14.56 12.03
N GLU A 10 -0.14 -14.43 12.88
CA GLU A 10 0.76 -15.52 13.28
C GLU A 10 0.03 -16.64 14.02
N LYS A 11 -1.01 -16.31 14.80
CA LYS A 11 -1.78 -17.29 15.56
C LYS A 11 -2.89 -17.95 14.75
N TRP A 12 -3.56 -17.18 13.88
CA TRP A 12 -4.85 -17.59 13.29
C TRP A 12 -4.89 -17.62 11.77
N ILE A 13 -3.93 -17.01 11.06
CA ILE A 13 -3.92 -16.96 9.59
C ILE A 13 -2.81 -17.84 9.03
N PHE A 14 -1.54 -17.51 9.32
CA PHE A 14 -0.40 -18.20 8.69
C PHE A 14 -0.36 -19.72 8.93
N PRO A 15 -0.67 -20.25 10.13
CA PRO A 15 -0.63 -21.70 10.34
C PRO A 15 -1.73 -22.48 9.58
N TYR A 16 -2.81 -21.80 9.19
CA TYR A 16 -4.01 -22.44 8.63
C TYR A 16 -4.26 -22.07 7.16
N GLN A 17 -3.43 -21.22 6.56
CA GLN A 17 -3.62 -20.75 5.18
C GLN A 17 -3.71 -21.90 4.15
N ASP A 18 -2.96 -22.99 4.36
CA ASP A 18 -2.95 -24.16 3.46
C ASP A 18 -4.19 -25.06 3.62
N LEU A 19 -5.00 -24.82 4.66
CA LEU A 19 -6.26 -25.52 4.91
C LEU A 19 -7.46 -24.78 4.30
N ALA A 20 -7.24 -23.61 3.70
CA ALA A 20 -8.31 -22.85 3.08
C ALA A 20 -8.79 -23.51 1.79
N ASP A 21 -10.12 -23.62 1.62
CA ASP A 21 -10.71 -24.16 0.40
C ASP A 21 -10.43 -23.28 -0.83
N VAL A 22 -10.30 -21.96 -0.62
CA VAL A 22 -10.04 -20.97 -1.66
C VAL A 22 -9.16 -19.85 -1.10
N ALA A 23 -8.18 -19.42 -1.90
CA ALA A 23 -7.41 -18.20 -1.68
C ALA A 23 -7.63 -17.22 -2.84
N PHE A 24 -7.85 -15.93 -2.52
CA PHE A 24 -7.99 -14.87 -3.51
C PHE A 24 -6.89 -13.82 -3.32
N ASN A 25 -6.24 -13.43 -4.40
CA ASN A 25 -5.26 -12.34 -4.41
C ASN A 25 -5.90 -11.11 -5.06
N SER A 26 -6.04 -10.04 -4.28
CA SER A 26 -6.59 -8.75 -4.74
C SER A 26 -5.52 -7.79 -5.28
N ALA A 27 -4.26 -8.22 -5.41
CA ALA A 27 -3.20 -7.40 -5.97
C ALA A 27 -3.49 -6.99 -7.42
N ILE A 28 -3.16 -5.75 -7.76
CA ILE A 28 -3.38 -5.15 -9.09
C ILE A 28 -2.07 -4.53 -9.60
N GLU A 29 -1.76 -4.70 -10.89
CA GLU A 29 -0.44 -4.34 -11.42
C GLU A 29 -0.15 -2.83 -11.39
N TYR A 30 -1.20 -2.01 -11.47
CA TYR A 30 -1.08 -0.54 -11.48
C TYR A 30 -1.06 0.08 -10.08
N GLU A 31 -1.08 -0.72 -9.02
CA GLU A 31 -1.13 -0.22 -7.62
C GLU A 31 0.06 0.68 -7.30
N MET A 32 1.27 0.23 -7.64
CA MET A 32 2.50 0.99 -7.42
C MET A 32 2.52 2.29 -8.23
N CYS A 33 2.05 2.25 -9.48
CA CYS A 33 1.91 3.44 -10.32
C CYS A 33 0.94 4.47 -9.71
N ALA A 34 -0.17 4.01 -9.14
CA ALA A 34 -1.18 4.90 -8.56
C ALA A 34 -0.72 5.48 -7.22
N LEU A 35 -0.10 4.65 -6.36
CA LEU A 35 0.47 5.08 -5.07
C LEU A 35 1.63 6.05 -5.23
N ALA A 36 2.47 5.87 -6.24
CA ALA A 36 3.62 6.75 -6.51
C ALA A 36 3.22 8.22 -6.60
N THR A 37 2.04 8.52 -7.17
CA THR A 37 1.49 9.88 -7.31
C THR A 37 1.37 10.61 -5.97
N LYS A 38 1.04 9.90 -4.88
CA LYS A 38 0.99 10.49 -3.53
C LYS A 38 2.26 10.25 -2.72
N ALA A 39 2.89 9.10 -2.88
CA ALA A 39 4.03 8.71 -2.06
C ALA A 39 5.32 9.46 -2.41
N LEU A 40 5.60 9.69 -3.70
CA LEU A 40 6.86 10.33 -4.12
C LEU A 40 7.06 11.72 -3.49
N PRO A 41 6.09 12.66 -3.52
CA PRO A 41 6.26 13.97 -2.88
C PRO A 41 6.53 13.87 -1.38
N LEU A 42 5.85 12.96 -0.68
CA LEU A 42 6.01 12.76 0.75
C LEU A 42 7.40 12.20 1.11
N LEU A 43 7.88 11.24 0.32
CA LEU A 43 9.20 10.65 0.51
C LEU A 43 10.32 11.63 0.18
N HIS A 44 10.16 12.48 -0.84
CA HIS A 44 11.09 13.55 -1.17
C HIS A 44 11.19 14.63 -0.09
N ALA A 45 10.11 14.87 0.67
CA ALA A 45 10.08 15.83 1.75
C ALA A 45 10.84 15.40 3.02
N ILE A 46 11.33 14.15 3.08
CA ILE A 46 12.04 13.63 4.25
C ILE A 46 13.50 14.13 4.24
N PRO A 47 13.95 14.85 5.29
CA PRO A 47 15.29 15.43 5.33
C PRO A 47 16.38 14.37 5.63
N PRO A 48 17.63 14.59 5.19
CA PRO A 48 18.76 13.67 5.41
C PRO A 48 19.03 13.30 6.88
N GLU A 49 18.72 14.21 7.81
CA GLU A 49 18.92 14.03 9.25
C GLU A 49 17.88 13.10 9.89
N SER A 50 16.80 12.79 9.17
CA SER A 50 15.76 11.89 9.64
C SER A 50 16.28 10.46 9.80
N LYS A 51 15.94 9.82 10.92
CA LYS A 51 16.17 8.37 11.13
C LYS A 51 15.52 7.51 10.05
N ALA A 52 14.49 8.03 9.37
CA ALA A 52 13.80 7.34 8.29
C ALA A 52 14.43 7.57 6.90
N TYR A 53 15.44 8.44 6.76
CA TYR A 53 15.95 8.88 5.46
C TYR A 53 16.42 7.71 4.57
N THR A 54 17.19 6.77 5.11
CA THR A 54 17.64 5.58 4.36
C THR A 54 16.47 4.73 3.86
N HIS A 55 15.42 4.57 4.67
CA HIS A 55 14.22 3.84 4.27
C HIS A 55 13.46 4.62 3.19
N ALA A 56 13.34 5.93 3.34
CA ALA A 56 12.70 6.80 2.35
C ALA A 56 13.41 6.73 1.00
N ARG A 57 14.75 6.75 0.98
CA ARG A 57 15.54 6.61 -0.26
C ARG A 57 15.30 5.27 -0.95
N ARG A 58 15.27 4.16 -0.21
CA ARG A 58 14.95 2.84 -0.78
C ARG A 58 13.55 2.79 -1.40
N LEU A 59 12.57 3.40 -0.73
CA LEU A 59 11.21 3.49 -1.26
C LEU A 59 11.12 4.38 -2.49
N LEU A 60 11.85 5.51 -2.52
CA LEU A 60 11.96 6.36 -3.71
C LEU A 60 12.55 5.59 -4.87
N ASP A 61 13.67 4.90 -4.66
CA ASP A 61 14.35 4.15 -5.72
C ASP A 61 13.44 3.03 -6.27
N LEU A 62 12.67 2.35 -5.41
CA LEU A 62 11.64 1.39 -5.81
C LEU A 62 10.52 2.03 -6.63
N LEU A 63 9.93 3.13 -6.14
CA LEU A 63 8.79 3.79 -6.79
C LEU A 63 9.18 4.46 -8.11
N ASN A 64 10.43 4.88 -8.27
CA ASN A 64 10.97 5.43 -9.52
C ASN A 64 11.06 4.39 -10.65
N LEU A 65 10.87 3.09 -10.36
CA LEU A 65 10.73 2.05 -11.38
C LEU A 65 9.36 2.10 -12.07
N PHE A 66 8.39 2.85 -11.53
CA PHE A 66 7.01 2.90 -11.99
C PHE A 66 6.65 4.30 -12.51
N SER A 67 5.80 4.35 -13.54
CA SER A 67 5.28 5.62 -14.06
C SER A 67 4.01 6.02 -13.30
N PRO A 68 3.98 7.20 -12.63
CA PRO A 68 2.80 7.61 -11.88
C PRO A 68 1.56 7.73 -12.75
N VAL A 69 0.42 7.22 -12.27
CA VAL A 69 -0.87 7.37 -12.96
C VAL A 69 -1.85 8.21 -12.13
N PRO A 70 -2.73 9.00 -12.78
CA PRO A 70 -3.77 9.74 -12.08
C PRO A 70 -4.66 8.81 -11.27
N ALA A 71 -4.97 9.20 -10.03
CA ALA A 71 -5.88 8.43 -9.18
C ALA A 71 -7.24 8.22 -9.85
N THR A 72 -7.71 9.15 -10.69
CA THR A 72 -8.96 9.07 -11.47
C THR A 72 -9.06 7.83 -12.36
N HIS A 73 -7.95 7.22 -12.76
CA HIS A 73 -7.94 5.98 -13.54
C HIS A 73 -8.21 4.73 -12.70
N VAL A 74 -8.05 4.81 -11.38
CA VAL A 74 -8.38 3.72 -10.45
C VAL A 74 -9.90 3.68 -10.26
N PRO A 75 -10.59 2.53 -10.36
CA PRO A 75 -12.03 2.44 -10.10
C PRO A 75 -12.42 3.02 -8.74
N ALA A 76 -13.56 3.73 -8.68
CA ALA A 76 -13.99 4.43 -7.45
C ALA A 76 -14.33 3.47 -6.28
N ASN A 77 -14.66 2.22 -6.60
CA ASN A 77 -14.90 1.14 -5.66
C ASN A 77 -13.65 0.33 -5.30
N SER A 78 -12.47 0.71 -5.81
CA SER A 78 -11.21 0.06 -5.42
C SER A 78 -10.83 0.48 -4.00
N LEU A 79 -10.41 -0.48 -3.17
CA LEU A 79 -9.88 -0.21 -1.83
C LEU A 79 -8.69 0.76 -1.85
N LEU A 80 -7.91 0.75 -2.94
CA LEU A 80 -6.79 1.66 -3.12
C LEU A 80 -7.21 3.15 -3.07
N ARG A 81 -8.49 3.45 -3.34
CA ARG A 81 -9.06 4.80 -3.24
C ARG A 81 -9.17 5.31 -1.80
N GLU A 82 -9.07 4.47 -0.79
CA GLU A 82 -8.96 4.93 0.60
C GLU A 82 -7.66 5.72 0.82
N PHE A 83 -6.57 5.29 0.18
CA PHE A 83 -5.27 5.96 0.23
C PHE A 83 -5.18 7.12 -0.77
N LEU A 84 -5.77 6.94 -1.95
CA LEU A 84 -5.69 7.92 -3.04
C LEU A 84 -6.75 9.03 -2.97
N GLY A 85 -7.81 8.83 -2.20
CA GLY A 85 -8.99 9.69 -2.14
C GLY A 85 -10.00 9.44 -3.26
N GLY A 86 -11.24 9.88 -3.04
CA GLY A 86 -12.35 9.73 -3.98
C GLY A 86 -12.92 8.31 -4.06
N GLY A 87 -12.75 7.52 -2.99
CA GLY A 87 -13.38 6.21 -2.85
C GLY A 87 -14.85 6.33 -2.48
N THR A 88 -15.64 5.33 -2.83
CA THR A 88 -17.07 5.23 -2.49
C THR A 88 -17.33 4.27 -1.33
N LEU A 89 -16.30 3.63 -0.80
CA LEU A 89 -16.42 2.82 0.41
C LEU A 89 -16.45 3.78 1.61
N HIS A 90 -17.59 3.87 2.26
CA HIS A 90 -17.80 4.67 3.46
C HIS A 90 -17.82 3.75 4.68
N ASP A 91 -17.20 4.19 5.78
CA ASP A 91 -17.35 3.55 7.08
C ASP A 91 -18.82 3.68 7.51
N ASN A 92 -19.52 2.55 7.63
CA ASN A 92 -20.87 2.48 8.21
C ASN A 92 -20.83 2.51 9.73
#